data_AF-A0A4Q6C622-F1
#
_entry.id   AF-A0A4Q6C622-F1
#
_cell.length_a   1.000
_cell.length_b   1.000
_cell.length_c   1.000
_cell.angle_alpha   90.00
_cell.angle_beta   90.00
_cell.angle_gamma   90.00
#
_symmetry.space_group_name_H-M   'P 1'
#
loop_
_entity.id
_entity.type
_entity.pdbx_description
1 polymer ?
#
loop_
_entity_poly.entity_id
_entity_poly.type
_entity_poly.pdbx_seq_one_letter_code
_entity_poly.pdbx_strand_id
1 'polypeptide(L)'
;MAKISKSRLSSFALLVALAAPFGAEAKVHPYSASYESRISELFLSGGQPSNAKIDAYIARMQTKRNEVIQLLVNAEKAKASKKGKEVKLAKIQEEALEEDITVSLTTAIDLLQKMKGAKALSQIMDLGYDALDLEDTIRVKGKDLLSTALVTHIAEVFTTWTVEMKSKASEEASNLVADDGSYLSISDIEALKAKNADLSKFNPDGSKEFWQSQSNISKVDVEQAALGRTLDIYKGSNVKFAPDATYILDEVVHADTKPKMAAYVLDEKGKKVKFRLKFTNEVHAEPTAAALSMTLGFPADIHKFEKTVKVIIGKKTLSDVTRDWEIYYPRNDVREPKKIEESIVTTGVDPKLGNFIVFRNVSVEARPKGVDRVGGWQLGANGNDARREARAMMLVSMWMDNSDYQDFKNNKLLARIEDGKVVSKVHTISDLGHSFGGVSQEDPDNYKPNMVKSRSNDKIVMTYKSFTDSPIKNRMTYSDVKWSARLIAQ
;
A
#
# COMPACT_ATOMS: atom_id res chain seq x y z
N MET A 1 -29.66 5.12 35.39
CA MET A 1 -28.22 5.09 35.75
C MET A 1 -27.77 3.64 35.81
N ALA A 2 -27.01 3.18 34.82
CA ALA A 2 -26.55 1.79 34.75
C ALA A 2 -25.37 1.57 35.70
N LYS A 3 -25.48 0.59 36.61
CA LYS A 3 -24.39 0.16 37.51
C LYS A 3 -23.28 -0.47 36.67
N ILE A 4 -22.19 0.27 36.45
CA ILE A 4 -20.96 -0.27 35.88
C ILE A 4 -20.35 -1.24 36.90
N SER A 5 -20.08 -2.49 36.48
CA SER A 5 -19.54 -3.52 37.37
C SER A 5 -18.13 -3.17 37.85
N LYS A 6 -17.87 -3.37 39.15
CA LYS A 6 -16.55 -3.14 39.78
C LYS A 6 -15.40 -3.91 39.08
N SER A 7 -15.71 -5.00 38.37
CA SER A 7 -14.71 -5.78 37.61
C SER A 7 -14.13 -5.05 36.40
N ARG A 8 -14.87 -4.13 35.76
CA ARG A 8 -14.35 -3.34 34.63
C ARG A 8 -13.46 -2.20 35.09
N LEU A 9 -13.72 -1.65 36.28
CA LEU A 9 -12.89 -0.62 36.90
C LEU A 9 -11.53 -1.16 37.36
N SER A 10 -11.46 -2.41 37.86
CA SER A 10 -10.19 -3.03 38.28
C SER A 10 -9.28 -3.34 37.09
N SER A 11 -9.82 -3.80 35.96
CA SER A 11 -9.03 -4.03 34.74
C SER A 11 -8.49 -2.73 34.14
N PHE A 12 -9.28 -1.65 34.20
CA PHE A 12 -8.85 -0.33 33.72
C PHE A 12 -7.80 0.31 34.63
N ALA A 13 -7.95 0.18 35.96
CA ALA A 13 -6.97 0.67 36.91
C ALA A 13 -5.63 -0.09 36.84
N LEU A 14 -5.66 -1.40 36.54
CA LEU A 14 -4.44 -2.20 36.32
C LEU A 14 -3.69 -1.80 35.04
N LEU A 15 -4.43 -1.46 33.98
CA LEU A 15 -3.88 -0.91 32.73
C LEU A 15 -3.22 0.47 32.94
N VAL A 16 -3.83 1.33 33.76
CA VAL A 16 -3.26 2.64 34.12
C VAL A 16 -2.05 2.52 35.05
N ALA A 17 -2.05 1.56 35.99
CA ALA A 17 -0.93 1.35 36.91
C ALA A 17 0.31 0.73 36.23
N LEU A 18 0.13 -0.07 35.17
CA LEU A 18 1.23 -0.57 34.33
C LEU A 18 1.80 0.49 33.37
N ALA A 19 1.04 1.55 33.08
CA ALA A 19 1.49 2.66 32.24
C ALA A 19 2.27 3.75 33.02
N ALA A 20 2.13 3.80 34.35
CA ALA A 20 2.65 4.87 35.18
C ALA A 20 4.20 5.00 35.26
N PRO A 21 5.03 3.93 35.20
CA PRO A 21 6.48 4.10 35.24
C PRO A 21 7.11 4.46 33.89
N PHE A 22 6.36 4.42 32.78
CA PHE A 22 6.86 4.80 31.45
C PHE A 22 6.62 6.29 31.11
N GLY A 23 6.06 7.07 32.05
CA GLY A 23 5.60 8.44 31.79
C GLY A 23 6.67 9.53 31.63
N ALA A 24 7.95 9.20 31.79
CA ALA A 24 9.05 10.18 31.70
C ALA A 24 10.28 9.70 30.92
N GLU A 25 10.31 8.45 30.46
CA GLU A 25 11.41 7.98 29.60
C GLU A 25 11.15 8.39 28.15
N ALA A 26 12.20 8.85 27.47
CA ALA A 26 12.14 9.16 26.05
C ALA A 26 11.59 7.94 25.30
N LYS A 27 10.60 8.16 24.42
CA LYS A 27 10.11 7.09 23.56
C LYS A 27 11.29 6.53 22.76
N VAL A 28 11.43 5.21 22.76
CA VAL A 28 12.48 4.51 21.99
C VAL A 28 11.97 3.96 20.66
N HIS A 29 10.68 4.15 20.35
CA HIS A 29 10.02 3.65 19.14
C HIS A 29 8.85 4.56 18.70
N PRO A 30 8.46 4.51 17.41
CA PRO A 30 7.48 5.42 16.82
C PRO A 30 6.02 5.09 17.13
N TYR A 31 5.75 4.00 17.86
CA TYR A 31 4.42 3.41 17.98
C TYR A 31 3.45 4.21 18.86
N SER A 32 2.15 3.97 18.66
CA SER A 32 1.09 4.50 19.52
C SER A 32 0.93 3.65 20.78
N ALA A 33 0.49 4.26 21.88
CA ALA A 33 0.29 3.55 23.15
C ALA A 33 -0.68 2.35 23.03
N SER A 34 -1.73 2.48 22.20
CA SER A 34 -2.65 1.37 21.93
C SER A 34 -1.95 0.19 21.25
N TYR A 35 -1.00 0.48 20.36
CA TYR A 35 -0.27 -0.56 19.65
C TYR A 35 0.81 -1.19 20.53
N GLU A 36 1.49 -0.38 21.33
CA GLU A 36 2.44 -0.84 22.34
C GLU A 36 1.76 -1.79 23.34
N SER A 37 0.54 -1.45 23.76
CA SER A 37 -0.30 -2.31 24.61
C SER A 37 -0.64 -3.63 23.91
N ARG A 38 -0.94 -3.62 22.61
CA ARG A 38 -1.23 -4.84 21.83
C ARG A 38 0.00 -5.76 21.76
N ILE A 39 1.18 -5.22 21.47
CA ILE A 39 2.44 -5.99 21.48
C ILE A 39 2.69 -6.56 22.88
N SER A 40 2.54 -5.75 23.92
CA SER A 40 2.73 -6.16 25.31
C SER A 40 1.79 -7.28 25.72
N GLU A 41 0.52 -7.17 25.35
CA GLU A 41 -0.49 -8.20 25.62
C GLU A 41 -0.17 -9.51 24.91
N LEU A 42 0.17 -9.43 23.62
CA LEU A 42 0.36 -10.60 22.77
C LEU A 42 1.70 -11.30 22.95
N PHE A 43 2.76 -10.58 23.31
CA PHE A 43 4.12 -11.11 23.23
C PHE A 43 4.92 -10.98 24.53
N LEU A 44 4.52 -10.11 25.46
CA LEU A 44 5.35 -9.80 26.64
C LEU A 44 4.74 -10.28 27.97
N SER A 45 5.62 -10.55 28.94
CA SER A 45 5.28 -10.75 30.34
C SER A 45 6.30 -10.00 31.20
N GLY A 46 5.86 -8.99 31.96
CA GLY A 46 6.76 -8.16 32.77
C GLY A 46 7.76 -7.35 31.92
N GLY A 47 7.34 -6.88 30.74
CA GLY A 47 8.20 -6.10 29.82
C GLY A 47 9.26 -6.91 29.08
N GLN A 48 9.28 -8.23 29.23
CA GLN A 48 10.20 -9.14 28.55
C GLN A 48 9.45 -10.10 27.60
N PRO A 49 10.09 -10.61 26.53
CA PRO A 49 9.48 -11.59 25.64
C PRO A 49 8.99 -12.83 26.41
N SER A 50 7.71 -13.16 26.25
CA SER A 50 7.12 -14.36 26.83
C SER A 50 7.13 -15.46 25.78
N ASN A 51 8.06 -16.41 25.90
CA ASN A 51 8.13 -17.56 24.99
C ASN A 51 6.78 -18.27 24.87
N ALA A 52 6.06 -18.47 25.98
CA ALA A 52 4.74 -19.10 25.98
C ALA A 52 3.72 -18.33 25.13
N LYS A 53 3.65 -17.00 25.25
CA LYS A 53 2.73 -16.18 24.45
C LYS A 53 3.13 -16.14 22.98
N ILE A 54 4.43 -15.96 22.72
CA ILE A 54 5.00 -15.95 21.36
C ILE A 54 4.75 -17.31 20.67
N ASP A 55 4.98 -18.42 21.37
CA ASP A 55 4.72 -19.78 20.84
C ASP A 55 3.24 -20.02 20.56
N ALA A 56 2.35 -19.59 21.45
CA ALA A 56 0.90 -19.66 21.20
C ALA A 56 0.51 -18.87 19.94
N TYR A 57 1.11 -17.70 19.73
CA TYR A 57 0.87 -16.89 18.54
C TYR A 57 1.43 -17.52 17.27
N ILE A 58 2.67 -18.02 17.31
CA ILE A 58 3.31 -18.76 16.20
C ILE A 58 2.45 -19.95 15.80
N ALA A 59 1.96 -20.75 16.76
CA ALA A 59 1.09 -21.89 16.48
C ALA A 59 -0.19 -21.45 15.75
N ARG A 60 -0.81 -20.34 16.17
CA ARG A 60 -1.98 -19.78 15.48
C ARG A 60 -1.67 -19.37 14.04
N MET A 61 -0.54 -18.71 13.80
CA MET A 61 -0.14 -18.30 12.45
C MET A 61 0.23 -19.50 11.57
N GLN A 62 0.85 -20.53 12.14
CA GLN A 62 1.14 -21.79 11.43
C GLN A 62 -0.15 -22.49 11.00
N THR A 63 -1.16 -22.57 11.87
CA THR A 63 -2.48 -23.09 11.50
C THR A 63 -3.08 -22.30 10.35
N LYS A 64 -3.12 -20.97 10.46
CA LYS A 64 -3.64 -20.10 9.40
C LYS A 64 -2.90 -20.27 8.07
N ARG A 65 -1.57 -20.38 8.12
CA ARG A 65 -0.72 -20.63 6.94
C ARG A 65 -1.07 -21.94 6.26
N ASN A 66 -1.20 -23.02 7.05
CA ASN A 66 -1.52 -24.34 6.51
C ASN A 66 -2.93 -24.38 5.90
N GLU A 67 -3.91 -23.69 6.51
CA GLU A 67 -5.25 -23.52 5.96
C GLU A 67 -5.23 -22.80 4.61
N VAL A 68 -4.49 -21.69 4.52
CA VAL A 68 -4.34 -20.91 3.27
C VAL A 68 -3.68 -21.74 2.17
N ILE A 69 -2.58 -22.44 2.47
CA ILE A 69 -1.93 -23.35 1.51
C ILE A 69 -2.93 -24.40 1.01
N GLN A 70 -3.71 -24.99 1.91
CA GLN A 70 -4.70 -25.99 1.52
C GLN A 70 -5.79 -25.42 0.61
N LEU A 71 -6.26 -24.19 0.87
CA LEU A 71 -7.21 -23.49 0.00
C LEU A 71 -6.63 -23.22 -1.39
N LEU A 72 -5.39 -22.73 -1.48
CA LEU A 72 -4.69 -22.47 -2.74
C LEU A 72 -4.51 -23.76 -3.55
N VAL A 73 -4.05 -24.83 -2.89
CA VAL A 73 -3.89 -26.15 -3.52
C VAL A 73 -5.23 -26.68 -4.05
N ASN A 74 -6.31 -26.53 -3.28
CA ASN A 74 -7.64 -26.97 -3.71
C ASN A 74 -8.16 -26.14 -4.90
N ALA A 75 -7.93 -24.83 -4.91
CA ALA A 75 -8.33 -23.94 -6.00
C ALA A 75 -7.60 -24.29 -7.31
N GLU A 76 -6.28 -24.50 -7.27
CA GLU A 76 -5.51 -24.88 -8.45
C GLU A 76 -5.85 -26.30 -8.94
N LYS A 77 -6.10 -27.26 -8.05
CA LYS A 77 -6.65 -28.56 -8.44
C LYS A 77 -7.98 -28.44 -9.18
N ALA A 78 -8.90 -27.62 -8.68
CA ALA A 78 -10.19 -27.39 -9.33
C ALA A 78 -10.02 -26.75 -10.71
N LYS A 79 -9.10 -25.80 -10.86
CA LYS A 79 -8.76 -25.15 -12.15
C LYS A 79 -8.10 -26.12 -13.14
N ALA A 80 -7.20 -26.97 -12.67
CA ALA A 80 -6.56 -28.01 -13.48
C ALA A 80 -7.57 -29.05 -13.98
N SER A 81 -8.45 -29.51 -13.08
CA SER A 81 -9.54 -30.44 -13.39
C SER A 81 -10.49 -29.88 -14.46
N LYS A 82 -10.91 -28.61 -14.33
CA LYS A 82 -11.74 -27.91 -15.35
C LYS A 82 -11.06 -27.82 -16.72
N LYS A 83 -9.72 -27.85 -16.76
CA LYS A 83 -8.92 -27.80 -17.99
C LYS A 83 -8.49 -29.18 -18.50
N GLY A 84 -8.91 -30.27 -17.85
CA GLY A 84 -8.48 -31.63 -18.18
C GLY A 84 -6.97 -31.86 -18.05
N LYS A 85 -6.29 -31.06 -17.20
CA LYS A 85 -4.84 -31.15 -17.00
C LYS A 85 -4.52 -31.89 -15.72
N GLU A 86 -3.62 -32.86 -15.80
CA GLU A 86 -2.97 -33.43 -14.62
C GLU A 86 -1.86 -32.48 -14.15
N VAL A 87 -1.87 -32.12 -12.87
CA VAL A 87 -0.84 -31.27 -12.28
C VAL A 87 -0.27 -32.00 -11.07
N LYS A 88 1.06 -32.07 -11.00
CA LYS A 88 1.77 -32.72 -9.89
C LYS A 88 1.50 -31.96 -8.59
N LEU A 89 0.97 -32.66 -7.58
CA LEU A 89 0.64 -32.07 -6.28
C LEU A 89 1.81 -31.31 -5.64
N ALA A 90 3.02 -31.88 -5.71
CA ALA A 90 4.22 -31.26 -5.17
C ALA A 90 4.49 -29.87 -5.79
N LYS A 91 4.24 -29.72 -7.09
CA LYS A 91 4.41 -28.45 -7.80
C LYS A 91 3.38 -27.41 -7.34
N ILE A 92 2.11 -27.81 -7.17
CA ILE A 92 1.07 -26.88 -6.66
C ILE A 92 1.39 -26.45 -5.23
N GLN A 93 1.92 -27.35 -4.41
CA GLN A 93 2.32 -27.03 -3.04
C GLN A 93 3.50 -26.07 -3.00
N GLU A 94 4.49 -26.25 -3.87
CA GLU A 94 5.61 -25.32 -4.06
C GLU A 94 5.09 -23.94 -4.50
N GLU A 95 4.25 -23.87 -5.53
CA GLU A 95 3.62 -22.63 -5.98
C GLU A 95 2.80 -21.95 -4.86
N ALA A 96 2.02 -22.72 -4.07
CA ALA A 96 1.24 -22.19 -2.96
C ALA A 96 2.10 -21.65 -1.80
N LEU A 97 3.34 -22.12 -1.65
CA LEU A 97 4.30 -21.60 -0.67
C LEU A 97 4.92 -20.28 -1.13
N GLU A 98 5.00 -20.07 -2.45
CA GLU A 98 5.50 -18.84 -3.07
C GLU A 98 4.44 -17.72 -3.13
N GLU A 99 3.15 -18.04 -2.88
CA GLU A 99 2.08 -17.04 -2.86
C GLU A 99 2.29 -15.99 -1.75
N ASP A 100 2.04 -14.72 -2.09
CA ASP A 100 2.26 -13.52 -1.26
C ASP A 100 1.76 -13.69 0.19
N ILE A 101 0.56 -14.25 0.36
CA ILE A 101 -0.07 -14.50 1.66
C ILE A 101 0.70 -15.52 2.51
N THR A 102 1.23 -16.56 1.88
CA THR A 102 2.00 -17.62 2.53
C THR A 102 3.39 -17.13 2.91
N VAL A 103 4.02 -16.34 2.02
CA VAL A 103 5.30 -15.66 2.28
C VAL A 103 5.17 -14.70 3.46
N SER A 104 4.09 -13.93 3.53
CA SER A 104 3.81 -13.00 4.65
C SER A 104 3.69 -13.71 5.98
N LEU A 105 2.89 -14.78 6.03
CA LEU A 105 2.70 -15.58 7.24
C LEU A 105 4.01 -16.26 7.69
N THR A 106 4.79 -16.77 6.75
CA THR A 106 6.09 -17.40 7.05
C THR A 106 7.06 -16.37 7.60
N THR A 107 7.15 -15.19 6.98
CA THR A 107 8.00 -14.08 7.45
C THR A 107 7.59 -13.62 8.85
N ALA A 108 6.29 -13.46 9.10
CA ALA A 108 5.78 -13.10 10.42
C ALA A 108 6.17 -14.14 11.49
N ILE A 109 6.10 -15.45 11.17
CA ILE A 109 6.54 -16.52 12.07
C ILE A 109 8.03 -16.37 12.39
N ASP A 110 8.87 -16.14 11.38
CA ASP A 110 10.31 -15.99 11.55
C ASP A 110 10.69 -14.78 12.40
N LEU A 111 9.97 -13.66 12.26
CA LEU A 111 10.15 -12.47 13.08
C LEU A 111 9.80 -12.75 14.56
N LEU A 112 8.69 -13.47 14.80
CA LEU A 112 8.33 -13.89 16.16
C LEU A 112 9.35 -14.86 16.77
N GLN A 113 9.95 -15.75 15.96
CA GLN A 113 11.04 -16.60 16.43
C GLN A 113 12.27 -15.79 16.83
N LYS A 114 12.65 -14.77 16.04
CA LYS A 114 13.74 -13.84 16.37
C LYS A 114 13.44 -13.06 17.65
N MET A 115 12.18 -12.66 17.86
CA MET A 115 11.76 -11.90 19.04
C MET A 115 12.06 -12.62 20.35
N LYS A 116 11.98 -13.95 20.39
CA LYS A 116 12.32 -14.74 21.59
C LYS A 116 13.76 -14.51 22.08
N GLY A 117 14.67 -14.19 21.17
CA GLY A 117 16.09 -13.93 21.48
C GLY A 117 16.42 -12.45 21.63
N ALA A 118 15.47 -11.55 21.37
CA ALA A 118 15.69 -10.11 21.46
C ALA A 118 15.77 -9.67 22.92
N LYS A 119 16.73 -8.79 23.23
CA LYS A 119 17.00 -8.31 24.60
C LYS A 119 16.59 -6.86 24.81
N ALA A 120 16.70 -6.04 23.78
CA ALA A 120 16.32 -4.64 23.82
C ALA A 120 14.82 -4.49 23.59
N LEU A 121 14.14 -3.70 24.43
CA LEU A 121 12.70 -3.46 24.29
C LEU A 121 12.38 -2.88 22.91
N SER A 122 13.15 -1.91 22.42
CA SER A 122 12.96 -1.36 21.06
C SER A 122 12.95 -2.45 19.99
N GLN A 123 13.97 -3.32 19.98
CA GLN A 123 14.04 -4.44 19.03
C GLN A 123 12.84 -5.40 19.15
N ILE A 124 12.37 -5.65 20.37
CA ILE A 124 11.19 -6.49 20.61
C ILE A 124 9.93 -5.82 20.04
N MET A 125 9.78 -4.52 20.24
CA MET A 125 8.65 -3.75 19.73
C MET A 125 8.67 -3.70 18.19
N ASP A 126 9.85 -3.51 17.59
CA ASP A 126 10.01 -3.50 16.13
C ASP A 126 9.65 -4.85 15.51
N LEU A 127 10.18 -5.95 16.06
CA LEU A 127 9.84 -7.30 15.60
C LEU A 127 8.35 -7.62 15.77
N GLY A 128 7.74 -7.13 16.84
CA GLY A 128 6.32 -7.32 17.13
C GLY A 128 5.44 -6.50 16.19
N TYR A 129 5.85 -5.27 15.90
CA TYR A 129 5.22 -4.43 14.91
C TYR A 129 5.25 -5.12 13.54
N ASP A 130 6.42 -5.58 13.12
CA ASP A 130 6.59 -6.19 11.80
C ASP A 130 5.77 -7.46 11.62
N ALA A 131 5.72 -8.32 12.63
CA ALA A 131 4.94 -9.54 12.58
C ALA A 131 3.43 -9.27 12.50
N LEU A 132 2.93 -8.31 13.28
CA LEU A 132 1.52 -7.91 13.28
C LEU A 132 1.12 -7.17 12.00
N ASP A 133 2.04 -6.40 11.44
CA ASP A 133 1.85 -5.68 10.19
C ASP A 133 1.69 -6.64 9.00
N LEU A 134 2.57 -7.65 8.91
CA LEU A 134 2.47 -8.75 7.95
C LEU A 134 1.23 -9.63 8.16
N GLU A 135 0.79 -9.83 9.40
CA GLU A 135 -0.46 -10.56 9.63
C GLU A 135 -1.67 -9.75 9.16
N ASP A 136 -1.67 -8.43 9.34
CA ASP A 136 -2.79 -7.60 8.93
C ASP A 136 -2.91 -7.48 7.41
N THR A 137 -1.81 -7.68 6.66
CA THR A 137 -1.87 -7.68 5.18
C THR A 137 -2.70 -8.81 4.58
N ILE A 138 -2.95 -9.86 5.37
CA ILE A 138 -3.73 -11.02 4.94
C ILE A 138 -5.21 -10.90 5.32
N ARG A 139 -5.62 -9.80 5.97
CA ARG A 139 -7.03 -9.55 6.31
C ARG A 139 -7.82 -9.24 5.05
N VAL A 140 -8.57 -10.22 4.57
CA VAL A 140 -9.54 -10.00 3.50
C VAL A 140 -10.72 -9.20 4.06
N LYS A 141 -10.90 -7.95 3.63
CA LYS A 141 -12.17 -7.24 3.86
C LYS A 141 -13.28 -8.05 3.16
N GLY A 142 -14.31 -8.43 3.92
CA GLY A 142 -15.51 -9.03 3.34
C GLY A 142 -16.13 -8.11 2.29
N LYS A 143 -16.87 -8.68 1.33
CA LYS A 143 -17.66 -7.86 0.39
C LYS A 143 -18.84 -7.28 1.16
N ASP A 144 -18.94 -5.95 1.21
CA ASP A 144 -20.13 -5.28 1.70
C ASP A 144 -21.34 -5.61 0.80
N LEU A 145 -22.54 -5.59 1.39
CA LEU A 145 -23.78 -5.76 0.62
C LEU A 145 -23.93 -4.60 -0.37
N LEU A 146 -24.32 -4.90 -1.61
CA LEU A 146 -24.43 -3.92 -2.71
C LEU A 146 -25.33 -2.71 -2.38
N SER A 147 -26.42 -2.93 -1.63
CA SER A 147 -27.36 -1.87 -1.25
C SER A 147 -26.80 -0.90 -0.21
N THR A 148 -26.03 -1.39 0.76
CA THR A 148 -25.35 -0.54 1.74
C THR A 148 -24.18 0.20 1.10
N ALA A 149 -23.49 -0.44 0.14
CA ALA A 149 -22.37 0.18 -0.56
C ALA A 149 -22.78 1.46 -1.31
N LEU A 150 -23.94 1.48 -1.99
CA LEU A 150 -24.39 2.66 -2.74
C LEU A 150 -24.72 3.86 -1.85
N VAL A 151 -25.45 3.64 -0.75
CA VAL A 151 -25.82 4.73 0.18
C VAL A 151 -24.58 5.29 0.87
N THR A 152 -23.69 4.41 1.33
CA THR A 152 -22.41 4.79 1.93
C THR A 152 -21.57 5.59 0.94
N HIS A 153 -21.43 5.11 -0.29
CA HIS A 153 -20.64 5.79 -1.33
C HIS A 153 -21.16 7.20 -1.66
N ILE A 154 -22.49 7.38 -1.76
CA ILE A 154 -23.07 8.72 -1.95
C ILE A 154 -22.73 9.62 -0.76
N ALA A 155 -22.92 9.14 0.48
CA ALA A 155 -22.58 9.91 1.67
C ALA A 155 -21.09 10.27 1.74
N GLU A 156 -20.20 9.37 1.33
CA GLU A 156 -18.76 9.54 1.29
C GLU A 156 -18.34 10.60 0.26
N VAL A 157 -18.92 10.60 -0.95
CA VAL A 157 -18.62 11.62 -1.98
C VAL A 157 -18.98 13.04 -1.52
N PHE A 158 -20.00 13.18 -0.68
CA PHE A 158 -20.39 14.47 -0.09
C PHE A 158 -19.72 14.77 1.25
N THR A 159 -18.91 13.84 1.75
CA THR A 159 -18.20 14.02 3.00
C THR A 159 -17.18 15.13 2.86
N THR A 160 -17.31 16.15 3.70
CA THR A 160 -16.40 17.28 3.73
C THR A 160 -15.14 16.89 4.51
N TRP A 161 -13.99 17.16 3.90
CA TRP A 161 -12.68 17.00 4.52
C TRP A 161 -12.29 18.28 5.25
N THR A 162 -11.98 18.16 6.54
CA THR A 162 -11.64 19.29 7.40
C THR A 162 -10.35 18.99 8.17
N VAL A 163 -9.51 20.01 8.30
CA VAL A 163 -8.27 19.97 9.08
C VAL A 163 -8.41 20.98 10.21
N GLU A 164 -8.41 20.50 11.44
CA GLU A 164 -8.42 21.36 12.63
C GLU A 164 -7.05 22.05 12.76
N MET A 165 -7.06 23.38 12.85
CA MET A 165 -5.85 24.21 13.00
C MET A 165 -5.21 24.06 14.38
N LYS A 166 -5.97 23.57 15.37
CA LYS A 166 -5.51 23.29 16.72
C LYS A 166 -5.74 21.81 17.04
N SER A 167 -4.74 21.22 17.64
CA SER A 167 -4.71 19.83 18.08
C SER A 167 -4.13 19.78 19.48
N LYS A 168 -4.50 18.76 20.26
CA LYS A 168 -3.82 18.44 21.52
C LYS A 168 -2.45 17.84 21.24
N ALA A 169 -1.54 17.87 22.21
CA ALA A 169 -0.25 17.20 22.03
C ALA A 169 -0.40 15.69 21.81
N SER A 170 -1.36 15.06 22.50
CA SER A 170 -1.70 13.64 22.33
C SER A 170 -2.28 13.28 20.95
N GLU A 171 -2.65 14.26 20.14
CA GLU A 171 -3.19 14.06 18.78
C GLU A 171 -2.10 14.20 17.71
N GLU A 172 -0.94 14.76 18.05
CA GLU A 172 0.21 14.85 17.12
C GLU A 172 0.79 13.47 16.80
N ALA A 173 1.58 13.42 15.73
CA ALA A 173 2.24 12.19 15.33
C ALA A 173 3.20 11.71 16.43
N SER A 174 3.23 10.39 16.67
CA SER A 174 4.06 9.78 17.72
C SER A 174 5.52 9.59 17.33
N ASN A 175 5.85 9.79 16.06
CA ASN A 175 7.17 9.51 15.50
C ASN A 175 7.96 10.76 15.10
N LEU A 176 7.62 11.93 15.66
CA LEU A 176 8.37 13.16 15.42
C LEU A 176 9.72 13.09 16.13
N VAL A 177 10.78 13.50 15.42
CA VAL A 177 12.15 13.39 15.92
C VAL A 177 12.79 14.78 16.06
N ALA A 178 13.45 15.00 17.20
CA ALA A 178 14.24 16.17 17.52
C ALA A 178 15.58 16.18 16.78
N ASP A 179 16.30 17.30 16.83
CA ASP A 179 17.60 17.45 16.13
C ASP A 179 18.68 16.45 16.63
N ASP A 180 18.54 15.93 17.85
CA ASP A 180 19.44 14.93 18.42
C ASP A 180 19.08 13.48 18.04
N GLY A 181 18.03 13.28 17.25
CA GLY A 181 17.55 11.97 16.84
C GLY A 181 16.57 11.31 17.82
N SER A 182 16.26 11.93 18.96
CA SER A 182 15.29 11.41 19.92
C SER A 182 13.85 11.67 19.50
N TYR A 183 12.94 10.77 19.86
CA TYR A 183 11.50 10.98 19.65
C TYR A 183 10.96 12.01 20.63
N LEU A 184 10.16 12.95 20.13
CA LEU A 184 9.46 13.92 20.96
C LEU A 184 8.39 13.23 21.80
N SER A 185 8.47 13.38 23.13
CA SER A 185 7.42 12.96 24.05
C SER A 185 6.18 13.86 23.96
N ILE A 186 5.06 13.43 24.55
CA ILE A 186 3.86 14.27 24.66
C ILE A 186 4.19 15.58 25.39
N SER A 187 4.98 15.52 26.48
CA SER A 187 5.42 16.71 27.22
C SER A 187 6.31 17.63 26.39
N ASP A 188 7.18 17.09 25.53
CA ASP A 188 8.00 17.90 24.62
C ASP A 188 7.11 18.64 23.62
N ILE A 189 6.13 17.94 23.05
CA ILE A 189 5.15 18.51 22.12
C ILE A 189 4.31 19.59 22.83
N GLU A 190 3.88 19.37 24.07
CA GLU A 190 3.18 20.39 24.87
C GLU A 190 4.05 21.63 25.09
N ALA A 191 5.31 21.44 25.48
CA ALA A 191 6.25 22.53 25.70
C ALA A 191 6.55 23.31 24.40
N LEU A 192 6.67 22.62 23.27
CA LEU A 192 6.83 23.22 21.95
C LEU A 192 5.59 24.02 21.54
N LYS A 193 4.38 23.47 21.74
CA LYS A 193 3.11 24.16 21.46
C LYS A 193 2.93 25.40 22.34
N ALA A 194 3.26 25.33 23.62
CA ALA A 194 3.20 26.46 24.55
C ALA A 194 4.10 27.64 24.10
N LYS A 195 5.19 27.33 23.39
CA LYS A 195 6.10 28.30 22.78
C LYS A 195 5.70 28.74 21.36
N ASN A 196 4.52 28.32 20.86
CA ASN A 196 4.09 28.48 19.47
C ASN A 196 5.11 27.94 18.44
N ALA A 197 5.85 26.88 18.80
CA ALA A 197 6.79 26.25 17.89
C ALA A 197 6.05 25.55 16.74
N ASP A 198 6.69 25.54 15.57
CA ASP A 198 6.11 24.98 14.36
C ASP A 198 6.43 23.50 14.21
N LEU A 199 5.55 22.64 14.73
CA LEU A 199 5.75 21.18 14.74
C LEU A 199 5.92 20.56 13.35
N SER A 200 5.49 21.25 12.30
CA SER A 200 5.67 20.81 10.91
C SER A 200 7.12 20.91 10.41
N LYS A 201 8.05 21.39 11.24
CA LYS A 201 9.49 21.43 10.93
C LYS A 201 10.25 20.18 11.39
N PHE A 202 9.66 19.39 12.29
CA PHE A 202 10.24 18.13 12.74
C PHE A 202 9.91 17.04 11.73
N ASN A 203 10.90 16.29 11.26
CA ASN A 203 10.63 15.16 10.38
C ASN A 203 10.21 13.94 11.22
N PRO A 204 9.55 12.95 10.61
CA PRO A 204 9.51 11.63 11.22
C PRO A 204 10.93 11.06 11.37
N ASP A 205 11.05 9.98 12.14
CA ASP A 205 12.26 9.18 12.43
C ASP A 205 13.06 8.65 11.23
N GLY A 206 12.72 9.06 10.01
CA GLY A 206 13.36 8.59 8.79
C GLY A 206 13.07 7.13 8.51
N SER A 207 12.04 6.52 9.14
CA SER A 207 11.61 5.16 8.79
C SER A 207 11.32 5.10 7.30
N LYS A 208 12.12 4.29 6.59
CA LYS A 208 11.99 4.14 5.13
C LYS A 208 10.74 3.36 4.73
N GLU A 209 9.93 2.95 5.70
CA GLU A 209 8.75 2.13 5.51
C GLU A 209 7.68 2.90 4.73
N PHE A 210 7.40 4.15 5.06
CA PHE A 210 6.34 4.92 4.37
C PHE A 210 6.90 6.07 3.54
N TRP A 211 8.04 6.61 3.96
CA TRP A 211 8.60 7.82 3.38
C TRP A 211 10.12 7.81 3.47
N GLN A 212 10.79 8.13 2.38
CA GLN A 212 12.23 8.31 2.33
C GLN A 212 12.57 9.77 2.10
N SER A 213 13.27 10.35 3.08
CA SER A 213 13.74 11.72 3.00
C SER A 213 14.56 11.97 1.73
N GLN A 214 14.14 12.97 0.97
CA GLN A 214 14.85 13.47 -0.19
C GLN A 214 15.68 14.68 0.24
N SER A 215 16.99 14.61 0.05
CA SER A 215 17.90 15.69 0.47
C SER A 215 17.56 17.05 -0.15
N ASN A 216 17.00 17.05 -1.36
CA ASN A 216 16.45 18.22 -2.02
C ASN A 216 15.43 17.81 -3.09
N ILE A 217 14.13 17.92 -2.79
CA ILE A 217 13.04 17.54 -3.70
C ILE A 217 13.12 18.32 -5.03
N SER A 218 13.42 19.63 -4.99
CA SER A 218 13.54 20.48 -6.19
C SER A 218 14.64 20.03 -7.17
N LYS A 219 15.57 19.17 -6.73
CA LYS A 219 16.65 18.60 -7.54
C LYS A 219 16.43 17.14 -7.89
N VAL A 220 15.34 16.53 -7.45
CA VAL A 220 15.00 15.16 -7.80
C VAL A 220 14.63 15.13 -9.29
N ASP A 221 15.33 14.29 -10.04
CA ASP A 221 14.94 13.99 -11.41
C ASP A 221 13.68 13.10 -11.38
N VAL A 222 12.56 13.68 -11.80
CA VAL A 222 11.25 13.03 -11.83
C VAL A 222 11.25 11.79 -12.73
N GLU A 223 12.03 11.77 -13.81
CA GLU A 223 12.16 10.58 -14.66
C GLU A 223 12.88 9.46 -13.92
N GLN A 224 13.92 9.76 -13.14
CA GLN A 224 14.58 8.76 -12.30
C GLN A 224 13.64 8.28 -11.17
N ALA A 225 12.87 9.18 -10.58
CA ALA A 225 11.87 8.84 -9.57
C ALA A 225 10.78 7.92 -10.13
N ALA A 226 10.29 8.19 -11.34
CA ALA A 226 9.31 7.35 -12.04
C ALA A 226 9.82 5.91 -12.26
N LEU A 227 11.14 5.72 -12.37
CA LEU A 227 11.79 4.42 -12.47
C LEU A 227 12.13 3.79 -11.10
N GLY A 228 11.69 4.40 -10.00
CA GLY A 228 11.95 3.98 -8.62
C GLY A 228 13.39 4.23 -8.13
N ARG A 229 14.26 4.86 -8.93
CA ARG A 229 15.71 4.94 -8.65
C ARG A 229 16.07 5.85 -7.47
N THR A 230 15.13 6.66 -7.00
CA THR A 230 15.29 7.59 -5.87
C THR A 230 14.96 6.94 -4.53
N LEU A 231 14.47 5.69 -4.53
CA LEU A 231 14.01 5.00 -3.32
C LEU A 231 14.79 3.71 -3.07
N ASP A 232 15.10 3.47 -1.80
CA ASP A 232 15.96 2.38 -1.37
C ASP A 232 15.33 1.01 -1.63
N ILE A 233 13.99 0.89 -1.60
CA ILE A 233 13.25 -0.34 -1.89
C ILE A 233 13.43 -0.83 -3.33
N TYR A 234 13.78 0.05 -4.26
CA TYR A 234 14.05 -0.31 -5.66
C TYR A 234 15.55 -0.30 -6.00
N LYS A 235 16.43 0.07 -5.05
CA LYS A 235 17.88 -0.02 -5.23
C LYS A 235 18.32 -1.42 -5.69
N GLY A 236 19.10 -1.48 -6.77
CA GLY A 236 19.53 -2.74 -7.37
C GLY A 236 18.47 -3.46 -8.20
N SER A 237 17.20 -3.04 -8.13
CA SER A 237 16.17 -3.47 -9.06
C SER A 237 16.42 -2.75 -10.39
N ASN A 238 17.08 -3.45 -11.31
CA ASN A 238 17.42 -2.92 -12.63
C ASN A 238 16.18 -2.95 -13.52
N VAL A 239 15.17 -2.16 -13.17
CA VAL A 239 13.94 -2.06 -13.95
C VAL A 239 14.29 -1.46 -15.30
N LYS A 240 14.17 -2.29 -16.34
CA LYS A 240 14.37 -1.92 -17.73
C LYS A 240 13.07 -2.21 -18.48
N PHE A 241 12.38 -1.15 -18.89
CA PHE A 241 11.27 -1.27 -19.83
C PHE A 241 11.79 -1.69 -21.21
N ALA A 242 10.93 -2.30 -22.03
CA ALA A 242 11.29 -2.68 -23.40
C ALA A 242 11.61 -1.41 -24.22
N PRO A 243 12.82 -1.27 -24.81
CA PRO A 243 13.17 -0.07 -25.56
C PRO A 243 12.26 0.20 -26.76
N ASP A 244 11.72 -0.86 -27.35
CA ASP A 244 10.82 -0.83 -28.51
C ASP A 244 9.34 -1.02 -28.13
N ALA A 245 9.02 -0.99 -26.83
CA ALA A 245 7.70 -1.28 -26.28
C ALA A 245 7.11 -2.63 -26.77
N THR A 246 7.96 -3.63 -27.05
CA THR A 246 7.54 -4.99 -27.39
C THR A 246 7.52 -5.89 -26.16
N TYR A 247 6.39 -6.56 -25.91
CA TYR A 247 6.19 -7.48 -24.80
C TYR A 247 5.61 -8.81 -25.29
N ILE A 248 5.85 -9.88 -24.55
CA ILE A 248 5.28 -11.20 -24.83
C ILE A 248 4.14 -11.45 -23.84
N LEU A 249 2.96 -11.80 -24.36
CA LEU A 249 1.79 -12.12 -23.56
C LEU A 249 2.08 -13.35 -22.69
N ASP A 250 1.84 -13.22 -21.40
CA ASP A 250 1.76 -14.36 -20.47
C ASP A 250 0.30 -14.81 -20.39
N GLU A 251 -0.59 -13.92 -19.93
CA GLU A 251 -2.03 -14.17 -19.85
C GLU A 251 -2.85 -12.88 -19.81
N VAL A 252 -4.15 -13.00 -20.11
CA VAL A 252 -5.13 -11.96 -19.81
C VAL A 252 -5.50 -12.09 -18.33
N VAL A 253 -5.36 -11.01 -17.57
CA VAL A 253 -5.54 -11.02 -16.11
C VAL A 253 -7.02 -10.78 -15.80
N HIS A 254 -7.63 -11.78 -15.14
CA HIS A 254 -9.03 -11.75 -14.74
C HIS A 254 -9.16 -11.21 -13.30
N ALA A 255 -8.79 -9.94 -13.11
CA ALA A 255 -8.86 -9.26 -11.82
C ALA A 255 -9.34 -7.81 -11.98
N ASP A 256 -10.22 -7.42 -11.07
CA ASP A 256 -10.77 -6.07 -10.88
C ASP A 256 -11.74 -5.59 -11.98
N THR A 257 -11.96 -4.28 -12.08
CA THR A 257 -12.94 -3.66 -12.99
C THR A 257 -12.32 -3.22 -14.31
N LYS A 258 -11.00 -3.35 -14.48
CA LYS A 258 -10.26 -2.79 -15.62
C LYS A 258 -9.41 -3.85 -16.31
N PRO A 259 -9.45 -3.90 -17.65
CA PRO A 259 -8.68 -4.88 -18.39
C PRO A 259 -7.18 -4.75 -18.20
N LYS A 260 -6.56 -5.90 -17.96
CA LYS A 260 -5.14 -6.02 -17.65
C LYS A 260 -4.57 -7.25 -18.37
N MET A 261 -3.33 -7.16 -18.83
CA MET A 261 -2.57 -8.31 -19.32
C MET A 261 -1.30 -8.48 -18.50
N ALA A 262 -0.98 -9.71 -18.14
CA ALA A 262 0.35 -10.06 -17.67
C ALA A 262 1.22 -10.29 -18.89
N ALA A 263 2.36 -9.62 -18.94
CA ALA A 263 3.30 -9.73 -20.04
C ALA A 263 4.73 -9.82 -19.51
N TYR A 264 5.68 -10.17 -20.36
CA TYR A 264 7.08 -10.20 -19.99
C TYR A 264 7.98 -9.83 -21.17
N VAL A 265 9.22 -9.46 -20.85
CA VAL A 265 10.34 -9.45 -21.79
C VAL A 265 11.37 -10.46 -21.34
N LEU A 266 12.26 -10.86 -22.24
CA LEU A 266 13.44 -11.65 -21.90
C LEU A 266 14.61 -10.70 -21.70
N ASP A 267 15.29 -10.80 -20.56
CA ASP A 267 16.53 -10.06 -20.33
C ASP A 267 17.69 -10.63 -21.17
N GLU A 268 18.86 -9.99 -21.08
CA GLU A 268 20.09 -10.39 -21.79
C GLU A 268 20.53 -11.84 -21.49
N LYS A 269 20.03 -12.44 -20.40
CA LYS A 269 20.30 -13.83 -19.98
C LYS A 269 19.14 -14.77 -20.32
N GLY A 270 18.14 -14.31 -21.05
CA GLY A 270 16.94 -15.08 -21.41
C GLY A 270 15.95 -15.27 -20.27
N LYS A 271 16.07 -14.53 -19.16
CA LYS A 271 15.14 -14.62 -18.03
C LYS A 271 13.95 -13.69 -18.24
N LYS A 272 12.75 -14.17 -17.88
CA LYS A 272 11.53 -13.35 -17.89
C LYS A 272 11.60 -12.22 -16.87
N VAL A 273 11.38 -10.99 -17.33
CA VAL A 273 11.06 -9.82 -16.50
C VAL A 273 9.58 -9.50 -16.71
N LYS A 274 8.80 -9.56 -15.64
CA LYS A 274 7.33 -9.47 -15.69
C LYS A 274 6.85 -8.01 -15.66
N PHE A 275 5.77 -7.76 -16.39
CA PHE A 275 5.07 -6.49 -16.46
C PHE A 275 3.57 -6.73 -16.40
N ARG A 276 2.83 -5.70 -16.01
CA ARG A 276 1.38 -5.65 -16.17
C ARG A 276 1.02 -4.51 -17.11
N LEU A 277 0.31 -4.84 -18.18
CA LEU A 277 -0.19 -3.89 -19.16
C LEU A 277 -1.63 -3.53 -18.75
N LYS A 278 -1.89 -2.25 -18.55
CA LYS A 278 -3.22 -1.70 -18.29
C LYS A 278 -3.67 -0.88 -19.49
N PHE A 279 -4.94 -0.99 -19.81
CA PHE A 279 -5.54 -0.37 -20.99
C PHE A 279 -6.69 0.55 -20.59
N THR A 280 -7.19 1.33 -21.54
CA THR A 280 -8.35 2.24 -21.41
C THR A 280 -8.02 3.48 -20.59
N ASN A 281 -8.95 3.93 -19.74
CA ASN A 281 -8.82 5.14 -18.94
C ASN A 281 -7.70 4.96 -17.90
N GLU A 282 -7.20 6.07 -17.36
CA GLU A 282 -6.19 6.16 -16.27
C GLU A 282 -4.74 5.83 -16.64
N VAL A 283 -4.50 5.54 -17.91
CA VAL A 283 -3.17 5.13 -18.39
C VAL A 283 -2.15 6.25 -18.33
N HIS A 284 -2.54 7.53 -18.21
CA HIS A 284 -1.59 8.63 -17.98
C HIS A 284 -1.60 9.15 -16.55
N ALA A 285 -2.75 9.14 -15.87
CA ALA A 285 -2.84 9.55 -14.47
C ALA A 285 -1.97 8.70 -13.56
N GLU A 286 -2.01 7.37 -13.70
CA GLU A 286 -1.29 6.48 -12.79
C GLU A 286 0.25 6.64 -12.86
N PRO A 287 0.91 6.62 -14.04
CA PRO A 287 2.34 6.90 -14.10
C PRO A 287 2.73 8.27 -13.56
N THR A 288 1.92 9.30 -13.82
CA THR A 288 2.19 10.66 -13.39
C THR A 288 2.09 10.78 -11.86
N ALA A 289 1.00 10.30 -11.27
CA ALA A 289 0.78 10.34 -9.82
C ALA A 289 1.80 9.48 -9.06
N ALA A 290 2.18 8.31 -9.60
CA ALA A 290 3.22 7.47 -9.03
C ALA A 290 4.58 8.19 -9.04
N ALA A 291 4.95 8.84 -10.15
CA ALA A 291 6.18 9.60 -10.26
C ALA A 291 6.23 10.78 -9.28
N LEU A 292 5.12 11.53 -9.14
CA LEU A 292 5.03 12.62 -8.16
C LEU A 292 5.15 12.10 -6.73
N SER A 293 4.47 11.00 -6.39
CA SER A 293 4.58 10.37 -5.07
C SER A 293 6.02 9.97 -4.75
N MET A 294 6.70 9.29 -5.67
CA MET A 294 8.10 8.87 -5.50
C MET A 294 9.08 10.05 -5.45
N THR A 295 8.79 11.14 -6.17
CA THR A 295 9.57 12.40 -6.11
C THR A 295 9.50 13.02 -4.72
N LEU A 296 8.35 12.95 -4.06
CA LEU A 296 8.17 13.40 -2.68
C LEU A 296 8.72 12.43 -1.63
N GLY A 297 9.23 11.26 -2.05
CA GLY A 297 9.77 10.23 -1.16
C GLY A 297 8.76 9.16 -0.73
N PHE A 298 7.51 9.20 -1.22
CA PHE A 298 6.51 8.17 -0.94
C PHE A 298 6.62 7.02 -1.95
N PRO A 299 6.87 5.79 -1.50
CA PRO A 299 6.89 4.63 -2.39
C PRO A 299 5.57 4.42 -3.14
N ALA A 300 5.67 4.18 -4.45
CA ALA A 300 4.56 3.84 -5.32
C ALA A 300 5.02 2.82 -6.37
N ASP A 301 4.09 2.18 -7.06
CA ASP A 301 4.45 1.27 -8.14
C ASP A 301 5.21 1.95 -9.28
N ILE A 302 6.08 1.20 -9.93
CA ILE A 302 6.87 1.71 -11.07
C ILE A 302 6.05 1.55 -12.34
N HIS A 303 5.67 2.68 -12.92
CA HIS A 303 4.83 2.76 -14.11
C HIS A 303 5.52 3.54 -15.23
N LYS A 304 5.19 3.18 -16.47
CA LYS A 304 5.54 3.95 -17.66
C LYS A 304 4.33 4.02 -18.60
N PHE A 305 4.03 5.22 -19.08
CA PHE A 305 3.08 5.39 -20.17
C PHE A 305 3.76 5.09 -21.51
N GLU A 306 3.12 4.25 -22.33
CA GLU A 306 3.53 3.97 -23.70
C GLU A 306 2.39 4.31 -24.67
N LYS A 307 2.69 5.19 -25.62
CA LYS A 307 1.70 5.58 -26.65
C LYS A 307 1.27 4.38 -27.49
N THR A 308 2.19 3.48 -27.78
CA THR A 308 1.93 2.23 -28.49
C THR A 308 2.74 1.08 -27.91
N VAL A 309 2.12 -0.08 -27.73
CA VAL A 309 2.76 -1.29 -27.22
C VAL A 309 2.49 -2.46 -28.17
N LYS A 310 3.54 -3.15 -28.63
CA LYS A 310 3.42 -4.38 -29.42
C LYS A 310 3.40 -5.58 -28.46
N VAL A 311 2.31 -6.32 -28.44
CA VAL A 311 2.18 -7.55 -27.66
C VAL A 311 2.23 -8.76 -28.58
N ILE A 312 3.26 -9.57 -28.43
CA ILE A 312 3.41 -10.88 -29.06
C ILE A 312 2.50 -11.88 -28.37
N ILE A 313 1.56 -12.47 -29.10
CA ILE A 313 0.58 -13.44 -28.58
C ILE A 313 0.86 -14.88 -29.05
N GLY A 314 1.92 -15.08 -29.83
CA GLY A 314 2.38 -16.40 -30.23
C GLY A 314 1.42 -17.08 -31.20
N LYS A 315 0.98 -18.29 -30.85
CA LYS A 315 0.01 -19.04 -31.67
C LYS A 315 -1.44 -18.59 -31.45
N LYS A 316 -1.72 -17.79 -30.42
CA LYS A 316 -3.07 -17.25 -30.19
C LYS A 316 -3.45 -16.32 -31.33
N THR A 317 -4.72 -16.28 -31.65
CA THR A 317 -5.30 -15.31 -32.60
C THR A 317 -5.84 -14.09 -31.84
N LEU A 318 -6.15 -13.01 -32.57
CA LEU A 318 -6.92 -11.89 -32.00
C LEU A 318 -8.23 -12.37 -31.37
N SER A 319 -8.91 -13.33 -32.02
CA SER A 319 -10.16 -13.90 -31.51
C SER A 319 -9.97 -14.62 -30.18
N ASP A 320 -8.83 -15.29 -29.96
CA ASP A 320 -8.55 -15.95 -28.68
C ASP A 320 -8.37 -14.93 -27.56
N VAL A 321 -7.61 -13.86 -27.80
CA VAL A 321 -7.37 -12.79 -26.81
C VAL A 321 -8.67 -12.05 -26.51
N THR A 322 -9.45 -11.75 -27.53
CA THR A 322 -10.76 -11.08 -27.39
C THR A 322 -11.74 -11.94 -26.60
N ARG A 323 -11.79 -13.24 -26.87
CA ARG A 323 -12.61 -14.18 -26.08
C ARG A 323 -12.16 -14.23 -24.62
N ASP A 324 -10.85 -14.36 -24.38
CA ASP A 324 -10.30 -14.38 -23.00
C ASP A 324 -10.68 -13.09 -22.25
N TRP A 325 -10.61 -11.95 -22.93
CA TRP A 325 -11.02 -10.64 -22.40
C TRP A 325 -12.52 -10.56 -22.08
N GLU A 326 -13.37 -10.97 -23.03
CA GLU A 326 -14.83 -10.86 -22.91
C GLU A 326 -15.46 -11.80 -21.89
N ILE A 327 -14.79 -12.91 -21.57
CA ILE A 327 -15.20 -13.80 -20.47
C ILE A 327 -15.31 -13.01 -19.16
N TYR A 328 -14.48 -11.99 -18.98
CA TYR A 328 -14.40 -11.22 -17.74
C TYR A 328 -14.93 -9.79 -17.86
N TYR A 329 -14.84 -9.18 -19.05
CA TYR A 329 -15.38 -7.87 -19.37
C TYR A 329 -16.42 -7.99 -20.49
N PRO A 330 -17.67 -8.38 -20.18
CA PRO A 330 -18.68 -8.63 -21.21
C PRO A 330 -18.97 -7.36 -22.01
N ARG A 331 -19.09 -7.48 -23.34
CA ARG A 331 -19.46 -6.35 -24.22
C ARG A 331 -20.78 -5.66 -23.82
N ASN A 332 -21.65 -6.42 -23.15
CA ASN A 332 -22.97 -5.98 -22.73
C ASN A 332 -22.97 -5.45 -21.29
N ASP A 333 -21.80 -5.21 -20.68
CA ASP A 333 -21.76 -4.49 -19.41
C ASP A 333 -22.23 -3.05 -19.64
N VAL A 334 -23.42 -2.76 -19.12
CA VAL A 334 -24.12 -1.48 -19.28
C VAL A 334 -23.38 -0.34 -18.57
N ARG A 335 -22.45 -0.66 -17.64
CA ARG A 335 -21.76 0.36 -16.83
C ARG A 335 -20.58 0.97 -17.58
N GLU A 336 -19.74 0.16 -18.23
CA GLU A 336 -18.61 0.60 -19.06
C GLU A 336 -18.28 -0.50 -20.09
N PRO A 337 -18.79 -0.46 -21.33
CA PRO A 337 -18.45 -1.46 -22.34
C PRO A 337 -16.98 -1.29 -22.79
N LYS A 338 -16.06 -2.01 -22.14
CA LYS A 338 -14.61 -1.96 -22.42
C LYS A 338 -14.23 -2.87 -23.57
N LYS A 339 -14.51 -2.42 -24.78
CA LYS A 339 -14.14 -3.11 -26.01
C LYS A 339 -12.63 -3.05 -26.21
N ILE A 340 -11.96 -4.20 -26.15
CA ILE A 340 -10.52 -4.30 -26.37
C ILE A 340 -10.12 -3.71 -27.73
N GLU A 341 -11.00 -3.82 -28.73
CA GLU A 341 -10.79 -3.33 -30.10
C GLU A 341 -10.56 -1.82 -30.15
N GLU A 342 -11.14 -1.06 -29.22
CA GLU A 342 -10.89 0.38 -29.13
C GLU A 342 -9.46 0.70 -28.69
N SER A 343 -8.75 -0.27 -28.11
CA SER A 343 -7.34 -0.13 -27.76
C SER A 343 -6.41 -0.68 -28.86
N ILE A 344 -6.92 -1.34 -29.90
CA ILE A 344 -6.10 -1.97 -30.94
C ILE A 344 -5.82 -1.01 -32.08
N VAL A 345 -4.53 -0.87 -32.44
CA VAL A 345 -4.06 -0.10 -33.59
C VAL A 345 -3.94 -1.00 -34.82
N THR A 346 -3.27 -2.15 -34.69
CA THR A 346 -3.09 -3.11 -35.78
C THR A 346 -2.80 -4.50 -35.23
N THR A 347 -2.97 -5.52 -36.07
CA THR A 347 -2.51 -6.88 -35.82
C THR A 347 -1.57 -7.33 -36.92
N GLY A 348 -0.84 -8.41 -36.69
CA GLY A 348 0.05 -8.98 -37.71
C GLY A 348 0.74 -10.25 -37.24
N VAL A 349 1.73 -10.69 -38.00
CA VAL A 349 2.55 -11.87 -37.71
C VAL A 349 4.00 -11.46 -37.63
N ASP A 350 4.62 -11.72 -36.48
CA ASP A 350 6.06 -11.66 -36.29
C ASP A 350 6.68 -12.94 -36.87
N PRO A 351 7.66 -12.86 -37.79
CA PRO A 351 8.21 -14.04 -38.45
C PRO A 351 8.80 -15.09 -37.51
N LYS A 352 9.27 -14.67 -36.33
CA LYS A 352 9.91 -15.56 -35.36
C LYS A 352 8.99 -15.90 -34.20
N LEU A 353 8.21 -14.93 -33.75
CA LEU A 353 7.47 -15.04 -32.49
C LEU A 353 5.98 -15.31 -32.67
N GLY A 354 5.45 -15.29 -33.90
CA GLY A 354 4.04 -15.56 -34.20
C GLY A 354 3.17 -14.31 -34.19
N ASN A 355 1.87 -14.47 -33.96
CA ASN A 355 0.91 -13.37 -34.05
C ASN A 355 1.21 -12.26 -33.02
N PHE A 356 0.88 -11.01 -33.37
CA PHE A 356 0.97 -9.87 -32.48
C PHE A 356 -0.24 -8.93 -32.60
N ILE A 357 -0.44 -8.13 -31.56
CA ILE A 357 -1.41 -7.04 -31.50
C ILE A 357 -0.66 -5.78 -31.05
N VAL A 358 -0.85 -4.66 -31.74
CA VAL A 358 -0.36 -3.35 -31.31
C VAL A 358 -1.49 -2.61 -30.63
N PHE A 359 -1.29 -2.23 -29.37
CA PHE A 359 -2.23 -1.45 -28.60
C PHE A 359 -1.82 0.02 -28.55
N ARG A 360 -2.79 0.94 -28.42
CA ARG A 360 -2.56 2.35 -28.12
C ARG A 360 -2.78 2.64 -26.64
N ASN A 361 -2.09 3.66 -26.14
CA ASN A 361 -2.23 4.24 -24.80
C ASN A 361 -2.24 3.16 -23.70
N VAL A 362 -1.07 2.65 -23.37
CA VAL A 362 -0.89 1.56 -22.41
C VAL A 362 -0.07 2.03 -21.23
N SER A 363 -0.57 1.80 -20.01
CA SER A 363 0.24 1.93 -18.80
C SER A 363 0.95 0.60 -18.56
N VAL A 364 2.28 0.64 -18.53
CA VAL A 364 3.14 -0.51 -18.27
C VAL A 364 3.62 -0.42 -16.82
N GLU A 365 3.15 -1.33 -15.99
CA GLU A 365 3.56 -1.47 -14.60
C GLU A 365 4.67 -2.53 -14.49
N ALA A 366 5.83 -2.14 -13.98
CA ALA A 366 6.95 -3.05 -13.77
C ALA A 366 6.74 -3.91 -12.51
N ARG A 367 7.24 -5.16 -12.55
CA ARG A 367 7.35 -6.05 -11.40
C ARG A 367 8.83 -6.32 -11.12
N PRO A 368 9.51 -5.45 -10.35
CA PRO A 368 10.94 -5.57 -10.13
C PRO A 368 11.25 -6.89 -9.40
N LYS A 369 12.25 -7.63 -9.87
CA LYS A 369 12.66 -8.88 -9.23
C LYS A 369 13.16 -8.61 -7.81
N GLY A 370 12.72 -9.40 -6.85
CA GLY A 370 13.15 -9.32 -5.45
C GLY A 370 12.42 -8.24 -4.65
N VAL A 371 11.41 -7.59 -5.25
CA VAL A 371 10.46 -6.71 -4.57
C VAL A 371 9.07 -7.29 -4.77
N ASP A 372 8.60 -8.00 -3.76
CA ASP A 372 7.34 -8.73 -3.82
C ASP A 372 6.25 -7.94 -3.10
N ARG A 373 5.02 -8.02 -3.61
CA ARG A 373 3.85 -7.51 -2.89
C ARG A 373 3.49 -8.55 -1.85
N VAL A 374 3.40 -8.17 -0.59
CA VAL A 374 3.05 -9.09 0.50
C VAL A 374 1.63 -8.86 1.04
N GLY A 375 0.90 -7.93 0.43
CA GLY A 375 -0.54 -7.75 0.63
C GLY A 375 -0.95 -6.28 0.73
N GLY A 376 -2.20 -6.05 1.16
CA GLY A 376 -2.70 -4.69 1.40
C GLY A 376 -2.29 -4.17 2.78
N TRP A 377 -2.33 -2.86 3.01
CA TRP A 377 -2.20 -2.30 4.36
C TRP A 377 -3.24 -1.21 4.59
N GLN A 378 -3.44 -0.76 5.82
CA GLN A 378 -4.46 0.24 6.17
C GLN A 378 -3.86 1.38 6.97
N LEU A 379 -4.24 2.61 6.64
CA LEU A 379 -3.91 3.80 7.40
C LEU A 379 -4.40 3.73 8.83
N GLY A 380 -5.60 3.19 9.04
CA GLY A 380 -6.22 3.09 10.37
C GLY A 380 -5.76 1.89 11.22
N ALA A 381 -4.96 0.99 10.65
CA ALA A 381 -4.53 -0.23 11.33
C ALA A 381 -3.10 -0.09 11.87
N ASN A 382 -2.76 -0.97 12.80
CA ASN A 382 -1.40 -1.14 13.35
C ASN A 382 -0.69 0.12 13.87
N GLY A 383 -1.46 1.15 14.26
CA GLY A 383 -0.88 2.42 14.70
C GLY A 383 -0.29 3.26 13.57
N ASN A 384 -0.55 2.92 12.31
CA ASN A 384 -0.19 3.74 11.16
C ASN A 384 -0.84 5.13 11.25
N ASP A 385 -2.04 5.22 11.85
CA ASP A 385 -2.75 6.47 12.11
C ASP A 385 -2.06 7.38 13.13
N ALA A 386 -0.97 6.92 13.75
CA ALA A 386 -0.13 7.71 14.64
C ALA A 386 1.14 8.25 13.96
N ARG A 387 1.48 7.78 12.75
CA ARG A 387 2.69 8.17 12.04
C ARG A 387 2.46 9.39 11.14
N ARG A 388 3.39 10.34 11.15
CA ARG A 388 3.28 11.56 10.34
C ARG A 388 3.17 11.26 8.85
N GLU A 389 4.09 10.46 8.32
CA GLU A 389 4.11 9.98 6.93
C GLU A 389 2.75 9.43 6.44
N ALA A 390 2.10 8.56 7.21
CA ALA A 390 0.84 7.92 6.86
C ALA A 390 -0.31 8.94 6.83
N ARG A 391 -0.35 9.85 7.83
CA ARG A 391 -1.30 10.98 7.84
C ARG A 391 -1.09 11.93 6.67
N ALA A 392 0.17 12.28 6.43
CA ALA A 392 0.65 13.17 5.38
C ALA A 392 0.35 12.65 3.97
N MET A 393 0.44 11.33 3.79
CA MET A 393 0.14 10.64 2.54
C MET A 393 -1.25 10.99 1.99
N MET A 394 -2.21 11.23 2.88
CA MET A 394 -3.55 11.66 2.49
C MET A 394 -3.56 13.04 1.82
N LEU A 395 -2.73 14.00 2.27
CA LEU A 395 -2.63 15.29 1.59
C LEU A 395 -2.01 15.13 0.20
N VAL A 396 -1.05 14.23 0.04
CA VAL A 396 -0.46 13.92 -1.28
C VAL A 396 -1.55 13.36 -2.20
N SER A 397 -2.37 12.42 -1.72
CA SER A 397 -3.54 11.91 -2.47
C SER A 397 -4.55 13.02 -2.81
N MET A 398 -4.82 13.95 -1.88
CA MET A 398 -5.71 15.10 -2.14
C MET A 398 -5.14 16.05 -3.19
N TRP A 399 -3.83 16.30 -3.16
CA TRP A 399 -3.16 17.17 -4.13
C TRP A 399 -3.18 16.61 -5.54
N MET A 400 -3.04 15.29 -5.67
CA MET A 400 -3.21 14.58 -6.93
C MET A 400 -4.69 14.35 -7.28
N ASP A 401 -5.63 14.78 -6.42
CA ASP A 401 -7.08 14.59 -6.58
C ASP A 401 -7.47 13.12 -6.84
N ASN A 402 -6.84 12.18 -6.13
CA ASN A 402 -7.07 10.74 -6.29
C ASN A 402 -8.37 10.29 -5.61
N SER A 403 -9.52 10.42 -6.29
CA SER A 403 -10.84 10.22 -5.67
C SER A 403 -11.19 8.78 -5.29
N ASP A 404 -10.53 7.78 -5.89
CA ASP A 404 -10.79 6.35 -5.61
C ASP A 404 -9.84 5.78 -4.56
N TYR A 405 -9.48 6.55 -3.53
CA TYR A 405 -8.59 6.07 -2.48
C TYR A 405 -9.22 4.92 -1.65
N GLN A 406 -8.94 3.65 -1.96
CA GLN A 406 -9.46 2.53 -1.17
C GLN A 406 -8.38 2.00 -0.22
N ASP A 407 -8.44 2.36 1.06
CA ASP A 407 -7.36 2.13 2.04
C ASP A 407 -6.66 0.76 1.92
N PHE A 408 -7.36 -0.37 2.00
CA PHE A 408 -6.72 -1.69 1.87
C PHE A 408 -6.40 -2.13 0.43
N LYS A 409 -7.17 -1.67 -0.56
CA LYS A 409 -7.00 -2.15 -1.96
C LYS A 409 -5.92 -1.37 -2.69
N ASN A 410 -5.80 -0.08 -2.42
CA ASN A 410 -4.89 0.82 -3.09
C ASN A 410 -3.57 0.96 -2.35
N ASN A 411 -3.50 0.55 -1.10
CA ASN A 411 -2.23 0.49 -0.39
C ASN A 411 -1.64 -0.91 -0.45
N LYS A 412 -0.36 -1.02 -0.86
CA LYS A 412 0.35 -2.30 -0.92
C LYS A 412 1.58 -2.28 -0.05
N LEU A 413 1.78 -3.35 0.72
CA LEU A 413 3.03 -3.58 1.41
C LEU A 413 3.96 -4.31 0.43
N LEU A 414 5.10 -3.71 0.14
CA LEU A 414 6.17 -4.33 -0.62
C LEU A 414 7.23 -4.85 0.36
N ALA A 415 7.75 -6.03 0.10
CA ALA A 415 8.89 -6.59 0.80
C ALA A 415 10.04 -6.82 -0.19
N ARG A 416 11.24 -6.37 0.18
CA ARG A 416 12.45 -6.81 -0.50
C ARG A 416 12.88 -8.14 0.08
N ILE A 417 13.01 -9.15 -0.79
CA ILE A 417 13.42 -10.50 -0.41
C ILE A 417 14.80 -10.79 -1.00
N GLU A 418 15.77 -11.06 -0.13
CA GLU A 418 17.12 -11.50 -0.50
C GLU A 418 17.38 -12.87 0.16
N ASP A 419 17.78 -13.86 -0.63
CA ASP A 419 18.04 -15.23 -0.17
C ASP A 419 16.91 -15.84 0.68
N GLY A 420 15.66 -15.57 0.28
CA GLY A 420 14.45 -16.05 0.97
C GLY A 420 14.12 -15.32 2.27
N LYS A 421 14.79 -14.20 2.57
CA LYS A 421 14.57 -13.40 3.77
C LYS A 421 14.12 -11.99 3.42
N VAL A 422 13.14 -11.47 4.17
CA VAL A 422 12.75 -10.07 4.06
C VAL A 422 13.86 -9.19 4.66
N VAL A 423 14.42 -8.31 3.84
CA VAL A 423 15.50 -7.37 4.21
C VAL A 423 14.95 -5.97 4.49
N SER A 424 13.89 -5.58 3.80
CA SER A 424 13.19 -4.32 4.04
C SER A 424 11.74 -4.44 3.61
N LYS A 425 10.86 -3.63 4.21
CA LYS A 425 9.48 -3.49 3.77
C LYS A 425 9.11 -2.02 3.59
N VAL A 426 8.21 -1.74 2.66
CA VAL A 426 7.66 -0.41 2.46
C VAL A 426 6.17 -0.45 2.17
N HIS A 427 5.48 0.51 2.76
CA HIS A 427 4.09 0.84 2.58
C HIS A 427 3.97 1.76 1.37
N THR A 428 3.38 1.24 0.31
CA THR A 428 3.25 1.94 -0.97
C THR A 428 1.82 2.35 -1.23
N ILE A 429 1.67 3.42 -2.00
CA ILE A 429 0.41 3.81 -2.63
C ILE A 429 0.39 3.24 -4.05
N SER A 430 -0.70 2.59 -4.39
CA SER A 430 -0.96 1.93 -5.66
C SER A 430 -2.32 2.38 -6.20
N ASP A 431 -2.62 1.99 -7.44
CA ASP A 431 -3.90 2.25 -8.10
C ASP A 431 -4.25 3.74 -8.12
N LEU A 432 -3.28 4.54 -8.57
CA LEU A 432 -3.36 6.00 -8.66
C LEU A 432 -4.05 6.46 -9.95
N GLY A 433 -4.78 5.56 -10.62
CA GLY A 433 -5.41 5.84 -11.90
C GLY A 433 -6.53 6.88 -11.85
N HIS A 434 -7.21 7.00 -10.71
CA HIS A 434 -8.25 7.99 -10.46
C HIS A 434 -7.71 9.37 -10.03
N SER A 435 -6.44 9.66 -10.33
CA SER A 435 -5.83 10.98 -10.07
C SER A 435 -6.15 11.98 -11.18
N PHE A 436 -6.08 13.28 -10.85
CA PHE A 436 -6.22 14.41 -11.75
C PHE A 436 -7.56 14.55 -12.49
N GLY A 437 -8.66 14.01 -11.94
CA GLY A 437 -9.98 14.04 -12.59
C GLY A 437 -11.17 14.36 -11.67
N GLY A 438 -10.94 14.68 -10.40
CA GLY A 438 -12.01 14.81 -9.42
C GLY A 438 -12.75 13.49 -9.22
N VAL A 439 -14.09 13.54 -9.14
CA VAL A 439 -14.94 12.33 -9.03
C VAL A 439 -15.15 11.61 -10.37
N SER A 440 -14.65 12.17 -11.47
CA SER A 440 -14.51 11.44 -12.74
C SER A 440 -13.14 10.79 -12.80
N GLN A 441 -12.98 9.75 -13.62
CA GLN A 441 -11.65 9.24 -13.99
C GLN A 441 -10.82 10.37 -14.65
N GLU A 442 -9.52 10.12 -14.86
CA GLU A 442 -8.56 11.05 -15.49
C GLU A 442 -9.19 12.02 -16.51
N ASP A 443 -9.40 13.27 -16.07
CA ASP A 443 -9.92 14.37 -16.89
C ASP A 443 -9.22 15.65 -16.44
N PRO A 444 -8.14 16.07 -17.13
CA PRO A 444 -7.36 17.23 -16.76
C PRO A 444 -8.18 18.52 -16.59
N ASP A 445 -9.30 18.65 -17.32
CA ASP A 445 -10.17 19.82 -17.22
C ASP A 445 -10.94 19.87 -15.88
N ASN A 446 -11.08 18.72 -15.22
CA ASN A 446 -11.71 18.60 -13.90
C ASN A 446 -10.73 18.71 -12.74
N TYR A 447 -9.41 18.71 -12.99
CA TYR A 447 -8.41 18.82 -11.94
C TYR A 447 -8.52 20.16 -11.19
N LYS A 448 -8.58 20.08 -9.87
CA LYS A 448 -8.71 21.27 -9.00
C LYS A 448 -7.39 21.55 -8.29
N PRO A 449 -6.54 22.45 -8.83
CA PRO A 449 -5.26 22.75 -8.20
C PRO A 449 -5.43 23.44 -6.83
N ASN A 450 -6.57 24.11 -6.59
CA ASN A 450 -6.85 24.68 -5.29
C ASN A 450 -7.48 23.64 -4.35
N MET A 451 -6.68 23.15 -3.41
CA MET A 451 -7.10 22.20 -2.38
C MET A 451 -7.96 22.82 -1.26
N VAL A 452 -7.92 24.15 -1.09
CA VAL A 452 -8.61 24.84 0.02
C VAL A 452 -9.92 25.45 -0.45
N LYS A 453 -11.03 24.92 0.07
CA LYS A 453 -12.38 25.43 -0.18
C LYS A 453 -12.67 26.66 0.65
N SER A 454 -12.36 26.60 1.94
CA SER A 454 -12.53 27.71 2.88
C SER A 454 -11.62 27.55 4.09
N ARG A 455 -11.41 28.65 4.81
CA ARG A 455 -10.59 28.70 6.02
C ARG A 455 -11.28 29.57 7.07
N SER A 456 -11.28 29.11 8.31
CA SER A 456 -11.66 29.86 9.49
C SER A 456 -10.50 29.91 10.48
N ASN A 457 -10.72 30.47 11.68
CA ASN A 457 -9.70 30.55 12.72
C ASN A 457 -9.36 29.18 13.33
N ASP A 458 -10.26 28.21 13.21
CA ASP A 458 -10.21 26.90 13.84
C ASP A 458 -10.00 25.75 12.85
N LYS A 459 -10.39 25.90 11.57
CA LYS A 459 -10.29 24.81 10.59
C LYS A 459 -10.05 25.26 9.16
N ILE A 460 -9.56 24.32 8.35
CA ILE A 460 -9.44 24.41 6.90
C ILE A 460 -10.37 23.37 6.28
N VAL A 461 -11.20 23.78 5.33
CA VAL A 461 -12.07 22.90 4.57
C VAL A 461 -11.43 22.62 3.22
N MET A 462 -11.28 21.34 2.87
CA MET A 462 -10.65 20.92 1.62
C MET A 462 -11.69 20.80 0.49
N THR A 463 -11.27 21.01 -0.76
CA THR A 463 -12.10 20.81 -1.97
C THR A 463 -12.22 19.35 -2.41
N TYR A 464 -11.41 18.47 -1.80
CA TYR A 464 -11.29 17.05 -2.13
C TYR A 464 -12.57 16.25 -1.87
N LYS A 465 -12.83 15.29 -2.76
CA LYS A 465 -13.93 14.33 -2.67
C LYS A 465 -13.36 12.92 -2.84
N SER A 466 -13.84 11.98 -2.04
CA SER A 466 -13.42 10.58 -2.09
C SER A 466 -14.64 9.68 -2.18
N PHE A 467 -14.48 8.56 -2.87
CA PHE A 467 -15.48 7.49 -2.97
C PHE A 467 -15.56 6.58 -1.74
N THR A 468 -14.70 6.84 -0.77
CA THR A 468 -14.50 6.07 0.44
C THR A 468 -14.23 7.00 1.62
N ASP A 469 -14.70 6.61 2.79
CA ASP A 469 -14.23 7.23 4.03
C ASP A 469 -12.84 6.69 4.39
N SER A 470 -11.95 7.60 4.77
CA SER A 470 -10.61 7.22 5.22
C SER A 470 -10.57 7.24 6.74
N PRO A 471 -10.03 6.19 7.39
CA PRO A 471 -9.88 6.18 8.84
C PRO A 471 -8.97 7.30 9.37
N ILE A 472 -8.12 7.88 8.51
CA ILE A 472 -7.20 8.96 8.91
C ILE A 472 -7.81 10.35 8.82
N LYS A 473 -9.03 10.47 8.27
CA LYS A 473 -9.71 11.76 8.05
C LYS A 473 -9.74 12.63 9.30
N ASN A 474 -10.00 12.02 10.46
CA ASN A 474 -10.09 12.71 11.75
C ASN A 474 -8.79 12.64 12.59
N ARG A 475 -7.68 12.19 11.97
CA ARG A 475 -6.37 11.99 12.62
C ARG A 475 -5.29 12.92 12.09
N MET A 476 -5.48 13.44 10.88
CA MET A 476 -4.55 14.37 10.27
C MET A 476 -4.57 15.72 11.00
N THR A 477 -3.44 16.12 11.57
CA THR A 477 -3.32 17.42 12.23
C THR A 477 -2.89 18.52 11.26
N TYR A 478 -3.05 19.78 11.64
CA TYR A 478 -2.51 20.90 10.85
C TYR A 478 -0.98 20.84 10.70
N SER A 479 -0.27 20.26 11.67
CA SER A 479 1.19 20.09 11.59
C SER A 479 1.58 19.09 10.48
N ASP A 480 0.84 17.99 10.35
CA ASP A 480 1.05 16.96 9.32
C ASP A 480 0.76 17.52 7.92
N VAL A 481 -0.33 18.28 7.77
CA VAL A 481 -0.70 18.94 6.50
C VAL A 481 0.34 19.97 6.10
N LYS A 482 0.79 20.80 7.03
CA LYS A 482 1.78 21.83 6.77
C LYS A 482 3.15 21.23 6.44
N TRP A 483 3.51 20.09 7.03
CA TRP A 483 4.73 19.35 6.69
C TRP A 483 4.65 18.84 5.24
N SER A 484 3.57 18.15 4.89
CA SER A 484 3.33 17.62 3.54
C SER A 484 3.30 18.72 2.48
N ALA A 485 2.64 19.85 2.76
CA ALA A 485 2.57 20.99 1.87
C ALA A 485 3.96 21.60 1.59
N ARG A 486 4.90 21.53 2.54
CA ARG A 486 6.29 21.93 2.31
C ARG A 486 7.06 20.98 1.43
N LEU A 487 6.74 19.69 1.45
CA LEU A 487 7.33 18.73 0.52
C LEU A 487 6.86 19.05 -0.90
N ILE A 488 5.56 19.30 -1.07
CA ILE A 488 4.95 19.63 -2.37
C ILE A 488 5.45 20.97 -2.93
N ALA A 489 5.72 21.96 -2.06
CA ALA A 489 6.13 23.30 -2.47
C ALA A 489 7.63 23.43 -2.87
N GLN A 490 8.45 22.43 -2.58
CA GLN A 490 9.86 22.37 -2.99
C GLN A 490 9.95 21.84 -4.42
#